data_AF-A0A423V059-F1
#
_entry.id   AF-A0A423V059-F1
#
_cell.length_a   1.000
_cell.length_b   1.000
_cell.length_c   1.000
_cell.angle_alpha   90.00
_cell.angle_beta   90.00
_cell.angle_gamma   90.00
#
_symmetry.space_group_name_H-M   'P 1'
#
loop_
_entity.id
_entity.type
_entity.pdbx_description
1 polymer ?
#
loop_
_entity_poly.entity_id
_entity_poly.type
_entity_poly.pdbx_seq_one_letter_code
_entity_poly.pdbx_strand_id
1 'polypeptide(L)' 'MGLFNFNRPADYLDAAREMADSGRPALARLLAEEAADRTTDPAEATRIRAEFSGNSLRQED' A
#
# COMPACT_ATOMS: atom_id res chain seq x y z
N MET A 1 18.69 -6.01 -6.17
CA MET A 1 18.19 -5.45 -7.44
C MET A 1 17.18 -6.41 -8.03
N GLY A 2 15.91 -6.01 -8.03
CA GLY A 2 14.78 -6.80 -8.50
C GLY A 2 13.90 -7.22 -7.33
N LEU A 3 12.80 -6.49 -7.06
CA LEU A 3 11.84 -6.91 -6.05
C LEU A 3 10.37 -6.54 -6.32
N PHE A 4 10.05 -5.61 -7.24
CA PHE A 4 8.64 -5.29 -7.54
C PHE A 4 8.27 -5.87 -8.89
N ASN A 5 7.86 -7.13 -8.90
CA ASN A 5 7.17 -7.65 -10.06
C ASN A 5 5.69 -7.32 -9.85
N PHE A 6 5.22 -6.25 -10.49
CA PHE A 6 3.85 -5.71 -10.39
C PHE A 6 2.73 -6.66 -10.86
N ASN A 7 2.97 -7.96 -10.80
CA ASN A 7 2.03 -9.03 -11.12
C ASN A 7 1.13 -9.39 -9.92
N ARG A 8 1.51 -9.01 -8.68
CA ARG A 8 0.70 -9.31 -7.49
C ARG A 8 0.37 -8.04 -6.69
N PRO A 9 -0.81 -7.99 -6.05
CA PRO A 9 -1.21 -6.86 -5.21
C PRO A 9 -0.27 -6.64 -4.01
N ALA A 10 0.42 -7.68 -3.54
CA ALA A 10 1.42 -7.58 -2.47
C ALA A 10 2.62 -6.70 -2.85
N ASP A 11 3.09 -6.75 -4.11
CA ASP A 11 4.20 -5.91 -4.59
C ASP A 11 3.82 -4.43 -4.62
N TYR A 12 2.57 -4.12 -4.98
CA TYR A 12 2.03 -2.74 -4.93
C TYR A 12 1.94 -2.23 -3.49
N LEU A 13 1.57 -3.11 -2.55
CA LEU A 13 1.50 -2.84 -1.12
C LEU A 13 2.88 -2.53 -0.52
N ASP A 14 3.90 -3.30 -0.91
CA ASP A 14 5.28 -3.11 -0.44
C ASP A 14 5.85 -1.78 -0.97
N ALA A 15 5.64 -1.49 -2.26
CA ALA A 15 5.98 -0.20 -2.86
C ALA A 15 5.21 0.98 -2.22
N ALA A 16 3.96 0.77 -1.83
CA ALA A 16 3.17 1.77 -1.11
C ALA A 16 3.75 2.04 0.29
N ARG A 17 4.21 1.01 1.02
CA ARG A 17 4.90 1.19 2.31
C ARG A 17 6.22 1.93 2.16
N GLU A 18 7.03 1.59 1.16
CA GLU A 18 8.29 2.30 0.89
C GLU A 18 8.06 3.78 0.55
N MET A 19 7.00 4.10 -0.20
CA MET A 19 6.58 5.48 -0.49
C MET A 19 6.09 6.22 0.76
N ALA A 20 5.39 5.53 1.67
CA ALA A 20 4.93 6.10 2.94
C ALA A 20 6.11 6.42 3.85
N ASP A 21 7.06 5.49 3.98
CA ASP A 21 8.31 5.63 4.75
C ASP A 21 9.19 6.76 4.18
N SER A 22 9.24 6.89 2.86
CA SER A 22 9.91 8.00 2.16
C SER A 22 9.23 9.37 2.31
N GLY A 23 8.16 9.47 3.11
CA GLY A 23 7.45 10.73 3.38
C GLY A 23 6.54 11.18 2.24
N ARG A 24 6.07 10.26 1.37
CA ARG A 24 5.15 10.54 0.26
C ARG A 24 3.79 9.84 0.47
N PRO A 25 3.01 10.24 1.48
CA PRO A 25 1.75 9.58 1.84
C PRO A 25 0.70 9.64 0.72
N ALA A 26 0.71 10.67 -0.12
CA ALA A 26 -0.20 10.78 -1.26
C ALA A 26 0.06 9.71 -2.33
N LEU A 27 1.33 9.38 -2.59
CA LEU A 27 1.71 8.32 -3.54
C LEU A 27 1.40 6.94 -2.95
N ALA A 28 1.71 6.72 -1.68
CA ALA A 28 1.40 5.49 -0.97
C ALA A 28 -0.10 5.14 -1.05
N ARG A 29 -0.97 6.14 -0.81
CA ARG A 29 -2.42 5.96 -0.92
C ARG A 29 -2.86 5.55 -2.32
N LEU A 30 -2.29 6.16 -3.35
CA LEU A 30 -2.66 5.89 -4.74
C LEU A 30 -2.29 4.45 -5.14
N LEU A 31 -1.10 3.98 -4.72
CA LEU A 31 -0.70 2.59 -4.90
C LEU A 31 -1.58 1.62 -4.09
N ALA A 32 -1.98 1.99 -2.87
CA ALA A 32 -2.86 1.18 -2.05
C ALA A 32 -4.26 1.03 -2.65
N GLU A 33 -4.81 2.10 -3.25
CA GLU A 33 -6.09 2.04 -3.97
C GLU A 33 -5.98 1.14 -5.20
N GLU A 34 -4.87 1.19 -5.94
CA GLU A 34 -4.62 0.30 -7.07
C GLU A 34 -4.37 -1.16 -6.64
N ALA A 35 -3.66 -1.39 -5.54
CA ALA A 35 -3.49 -2.71 -4.96
C ALA A 35 -4.83 -3.31 -4.54
N ALA A 36 -5.69 -2.51 -3.90
CA ALA A 36 -7.03 -2.92 -3.49
C ALA A 36 -7.93 -3.24 -4.69
N ASP A 37 -7.84 -2.48 -5.78
CA ASP A 37 -8.61 -2.72 -7.01
C ASP A 37 -8.23 -4.05 -7.68
N ARG A 38 -6.93 -4.39 -7.69
CA ARG A 38 -6.42 -5.65 -8.24
C ARG A 38 -6.57 -6.85 -7.30
N THR A 39 -6.91 -6.60 -6.05
CA THR A 39 -7.11 -7.65 -5.06
C THR A 39 -8.50 -8.23 -5.22
N THR A 40 -8.58 -9.49 -5.69
CA THR A 40 -9.85 -10.21 -5.85
C THR A 40 -10.55 -10.48 -4.51
N ASP A 41 -9.80 -10.44 -3.41
CA ASP A 41 -10.32 -10.67 -2.06
C ASP A 41 -10.78 -9.36 -1.40
N PRO A 42 -12.09 -9.14 -1.22
CA PRO A 42 -12.61 -7.86 -0.70
C PRO A 42 -12.21 -7.59 0.76
N ALA A 43 -11.92 -8.66 1.53
CA ALA A 43 -11.40 -8.53 2.89
C ALA A 43 -9.98 -7.94 2.90
N GLU A 44 -9.13 -8.41 1.98
CA GLU A 44 -7.76 -7.93 1.85
C GLU A 44 -7.74 -6.51 1.24
N ALA A 45 -8.56 -6.23 0.23
CA ALA A 45 -8.73 -4.88 -0.32
C ALA A 45 -9.15 -3.84 0.74
N THR A 46 -10.06 -4.23 1.64
CA THR A 46 -10.48 -3.38 2.77
C THR A 46 -9.36 -3.16 3.77
N ARG A 47 -8.59 -4.21 4.09
CA ARG A 47 -7.46 -4.12 5.02
C ARG A 47 -6.36 -3.21 4.46
N ILE A 48 -6.05 -3.31 3.17
CA ILE A 48 -5.12 -2.42 2.46
C ILE A 48 -5.59 -0.97 2.57
N ARG A 49 -6.83 -0.67 2.18
CA ARG A 49 -7.37 0.70 2.29
C ARG A 49 -7.37 1.23 3.71
N ALA A 50 -7.67 0.39 4.71
CA ALA A 50 -7.63 0.77 6.12
C ALA A 50 -6.21 1.06 6.61
N GLU A 51 -5.20 0.32 6.14
CA GLU A 51 -3.81 0.52 6.51
C GLU A 51 -3.29 1.88 6.01
N PHE A 52 -3.58 2.25 4.76
CA PHE A 52 -3.15 3.54 4.19
C PHE A 52 -4.08 4.72 4.54
N SER A 53 -5.34 4.48 4.88
CA SER A 53 -6.26 5.52 5.36
C SER A 53 -6.14 5.79 6.86
N GLY A 54 -5.67 4.81 7.64
CA GLY A 54 -5.57 4.87 9.10
C GLY A 54 -4.15 5.13 9.63
N ASN A 55 -3.10 4.77 8.89
CA ASN A 55 -1.71 4.90 9.36
C ASN A 55 -1.08 6.27 9.12
N SER A 56 -1.86 7.32 8.88
CA SER A 56 -1.34 8.69 8.81
C SER A 56 -0.75 9.22 10.13
N LEU A 57 -0.69 8.45 11.25
CA LEU A 57 -0.31 9.04 12.55
C LEU A 57 0.40 8.13 13.59
N ARG A 58 0.87 6.91 13.29
CA ARG A 58 1.68 6.17 14.28
C ARG A 58 2.67 5.19 13.66
N GLN A 59 3.73 5.72 13.07
CA GLN A 59 5.06 5.17 13.31
C GLN A 59 5.78 6.23 14.15
N GLU A 60 5.55 6.15 15.45
CA GLU A 60 6.30 6.90 16.46
C GLU A 60 7.55 6.06 16.79
N ASP A 61 8.71 6.69 16.58
CA ASP A 61 10.09 6.43 17.03
C ASP A 61 10.74 5.05 16.79
#